data_AF-A0A7S3HNE0-F1
#
_entry.id   AF-A0A7S3HNE0-F1
#
_cell.length_a   1.000
_cell.length_b   1.000
_cell.length_c   1.000
_cell.angle_alpha   90.00
_cell.angle_beta   90.00
_cell.angle_gamma   90.00
#
_symmetry.space_group_name_H-M   'P 1'
#
loop_
_entity.id
_entity.type
_entity.pdbx_description
1 polymer ?
#
loop_
_entity_poly.entity_id
_entity_poly.type
_entity_poly.pdbx_seq_one_letter_code
_entity_poly.pdbx_strand_id
1 'polypeptide(L)'
;KKIILCDPMLASGGSALMAIDCLKEAGVVEDNILFLNVVSCPEGLKALAEKAPGVRILSAALDEKLDEHKFIVPGLGDFGDRYYGTAGYDEGLWGSDGK
;
A
#
# COMPACT_ATOMS: atom_id res chain seq x y z
N LYS A 1 -7.52 20.22 -8.81
CA LYS A 1 -8.44 19.05 -8.85
C LYS A 1 -8.12 18.16 -7.66
N LYS A 2 -9.10 17.53 -7.02
CA LYS A 2 -8.83 16.48 -6.03
C LYS A 2 -8.51 15.17 -6.75
N ILE A 3 -7.50 14.45 -6.28
CA ILE A 3 -7.05 13.17 -6.83
C ILE A 3 -7.28 12.10 -5.76
N ILE A 4 -7.89 10.99 -6.14
CA ILE A 4 -7.96 9.79 -5.30
C ILE A 4 -6.96 8.80 -5.89
N LEU A 5 -5.88 8.55 -5.16
CA LEU A 5 -4.88 7.54 -5.49
C LEU A 5 -5.26 6.26 -4.75
N CYS A 6 -5.54 5.18 -5.49
CA CYS A 6 -6.02 3.93 -4.92
C CYS A 6 -4.94 2.85 -5.06
N ASP A 7 -4.62 2.19 -3.95
CA ASP A 7 -3.83 0.96 -3.89
C ASP A 7 -4.40 0.12 -2.73
N PRO A 8 -4.76 -1.16 -2.92
CA PRO A 8 -5.33 -1.97 -1.84
C PRO A 8 -4.42 -2.07 -0.61
N MET A 9 -3.09 -2.00 -0.76
CA MET A 9 -2.15 -2.28 0.33
C MET A 9 -1.15 -1.15 0.55
N LEU A 10 -1.03 -0.71 1.80
CA LEU A 10 0.05 0.18 2.24
C LEU A 10 1.05 -0.56 3.13
N ALA A 11 1.96 -1.30 2.48
CA ALA A 11 3.02 -2.06 3.13
C ALA A 11 4.21 -1.14 3.50
N SER A 12 5.32 -1.18 2.75
CA SER A 12 6.48 -0.30 3.02
C SER A 12 6.27 1.17 2.66
N GLY A 13 5.20 1.48 1.92
CA GLY A 13 4.92 2.81 1.37
C GLY A 13 5.70 3.18 0.10
N GLY A 14 6.64 2.34 -0.36
CA GLY A 14 7.50 2.65 -1.50
C GLY A 14 6.73 2.99 -2.80
N SER A 15 5.81 2.11 -3.20
CA SER A 15 5.00 2.29 -4.41
C SER A 15 4.07 3.51 -4.33
N ALA A 16 3.42 3.70 -3.18
CA ALA A 16 2.54 4.85 -2.95
C ALA A 16 3.30 6.17 -3.03
N LEU A 17 4.49 6.26 -2.42
CA LEU A 17 5.33 7.45 -2.47
C LEU A 17 5.79 7.77 -3.90
N MET A 18 6.25 6.76 -4.65
CA MET A 18 6.62 6.95 -6.05
C MET A 18 5.46 7.50 -6.87
N ALA A 19 4.25 6.94 -6.69
CA ALA A 19 3.05 7.44 -7.36
C ALA A 19 2.67 8.87 -6.94
N ILE A 20 2.82 9.21 -5.66
CA ILE A 20 2.62 10.57 -5.14
C ILE A 20 3.62 11.55 -5.77
N ASP A 21 4.89 11.17 -5.89
CA ASP A 21 5.92 11.99 -6.53
C ASP A 21 5.59 12.25 -8.00
N CYS A 22 5.16 11.22 -8.76
CA CYS A 22 4.69 11.41 -10.13
C CYS A 22 3.50 12.39 -10.23
N LEU A 23 2.56 12.35 -9.29
CA LEU A 23 1.45 13.31 -9.25
C LEU A 23 1.95 14.74 -8.97
N LYS A 24 2.90 14.90 -8.06
CA LYS A 24 3.51 16.19 -7.73
C LYS A 24 4.28 16.76 -8.92
N GLU A 25 5.05 15.94 -9.63
CA GLU A 25 5.73 16.30 -10.87
C GLU A 25 4.76 16.74 -11.97
N ALA A 26 3.57 16.12 -12.03
CA ALA A 26 2.48 16.54 -12.91
C ALA A 26 1.74 17.81 -12.44
N GLY A 27 2.20 18.47 -11.36
CA GLY A 27 1.64 19.72 -10.85
C GLY A 27 0.47 19.56 -9.89
N VAL A 28 0.22 18.35 -9.36
CA VAL A 28 -0.80 18.13 -8.32
C VAL A 28 -0.25 18.63 -6.98
N VAL A 29 -0.97 19.57 -6.36
CA VAL A 29 -0.69 20.00 -4.98
C VAL A 29 -0.94 18.83 -4.02
N GLU A 30 0.02 18.56 -3.13
CA GLU A 30 0.01 17.41 -2.22
C GLU A 30 -1.31 17.29 -1.40
N ASP A 31 -1.81 18.38 -0.82
CA ASP A 31 -3.08 18.46 -0.06
C ASP A 31 -4.35 18.11 -0.87
N ASN A 32 -4.21 18.00 -2.20
CA ASN A 32 -5.28 17.56 -3.08
C ASN A 32 -5.31 16.05 -3.31
N ILE A 33 -4.35 15.31 -2.77
CA ILE A 33 -4.26 13.86 -2.90
C ILE A 33 -4.92 13.21 -1.67
N LEU A 34 -5.87 12.31 -1.94
CA LEU A 34 -6.36 11.33 -0.98
C LEU A 34 -5.81 9.96 -1.40
N PHE A 35 -4.98 9.36 -0.56
CA PHE A 35 -4.55 7.99 -0.73
C PHE A 35 -5.54 7.04 -0.04
N LEU A 36 -6.24 6.23 -0.83
CA LEU A 36 -7.28 5.30 -0.38
C LEU A 36 -6.76 3.88 -0.48
N ASN A 37 -6.76 3.15 0.64
CA ASN A 37 -6.34 1.74 0.69
C ASN A 37 -7.26 0.88 1.56
N VAL A 38 -7.12 -0.45 1.41
CA VAL A 38 -7.90 -1.42 2.18
C VAL A 38 -7.18 -1.75 3.48
N VAL A 39 -5.88 -2.06 3.42
CA VAL A 39 -5.08 -2.41 4.59
C VAL A 39 -3.75 -1.67 4.60
N SER A 40 -3.36 -1.22 5.79
CA SER A 40 -2.10 -0.52 6.05
C SER A 40 -1.40 -1.07 7.28
N CYS A 41 -0.10 -0.77 7.43
CA CYS A 41 0.68 -1.03 8.65
C CYS A 41 1.38 0.25 9.15
N PRO A 42 1.84 0.31 10.41
CA PRO A 42 2.52 1.47 10.99
C PRO A 42 3.73 1.93 10.18
N GLU A 43 4.51 1.00 9.61
CA GLU A 43 5.70 1.29 8.82
C GLU A 43 5.36 2.07 7.54
N GLY A 44 4.32 1.64 6.82
CA GLY A 44 3.84 2.32 5.62
C GLY A 44 3.23 3.69 5.92
N LEU A 45 2.40 3.77 6.97
CA LEU A 45 1.82 5.05 7.40
C LEU A 45 2.91 6.05 7.81
N LYS A 46 3.92 5.60 8.55
CA LYS A 46 5.06 6.44 8.95
C LYS A 46 5.84 6.92 7.72
N ALA A 47 6.09 6.05 6.75
CA ALA A 47 6.79 6.42 5.53
C ALA A 47 6.06 7.53 4.75
N LEU A 48 4.73 7.44 4.63
CA LEU A 48 3.93 8.49 3.98
C LEU A 48 3.86 9.76 4.83
N ALA A 49 3.68 9.66 6.14
CA ALA A 49 3.63 10.82 7.01
C ALA A 49 4.94 11.62 7.00
N GLU A 50 6.09 10.96 6.89
CA GLU A 50 7.40 11.61 6.83
C GLU A 50 7.71 12.25 5.48
N LYS A 51 7.31 11.60 4.38
CA LYS A 51 7.73 12.02 3.02
C LYS A 51 6.66 12.76 2.22
N ALA A 52 5.39 12.61 2.59
CA ALA A 52 4.24 13.21 1.94
C ALA A 52 3.19 13.69 2.98
N PRO A 53 3.57 14.58 3.92
CA PRO A 53 2.74 14.97 5.06
C PRO A 53 1.41 15.67 4.69
N GLY A 54 1.30 16.22 3.48
CA GLY A 54 0.06 16.83 2.97
C GLY A 54 -0.95 15.82 2.43
N VAL A 55 -0.53 14.59 2.14
CA VAL A 55 -1.42 13.54 1.61
C VAL A 55 -2.34 13.05 2.73
N ARG A 56 -3.65 13.08 2.47
CA ARG A 56 -4.63 12.47 3.37
C ARG A 56 -4.69 10.98 3.09
N ILE A 57 -4.68 10.17 4.14
CA ILE A 57 -4.77 8.71 4.04
C ILE A 57 -6.12 8.25 4.59
N LEU A 58 -6.83 7.43 3.84
CA LEU A 58 -8.00 6.69 4.31
C LEU A 58 -7.72 5.19 4.12
N SER A 59 -7.66 4.46 5.24
CA SER A 59 -7.50 3.01 5.25
C SER A 59 -8.70 2.36 5.91
N ALA A 60 -9.17 1.22 5.37
CA ALA A 60 -10.23 0.45 6.01
C ALA A 60 -9.73 -0.35 7.23
N ALA A 61 -8.46 -0.76 7.24
CA ALA A 61 -7.83 -1.51 8.32
C ALA A 61 -6.38 -1.07 8.59
N LEU A 62 -6.01 -1.11 9.86
CA LEU A 62 -4.63 -0.94 10.31
C LEU A 62 -4.20 -2.22 11.01
N ASP A 63 -3.27 -2.93 10.38
CA ASP A 63 -2.68 -4.16 10.90
C ASP A 63 -1.36 -3.90 11.62
N GLU A 64 -0.78 -4.92 12.24
CA GLU A 64 0.22 -4.74 13.28
C GLU A 64 1.57 -4.25 12.77
N LYS A 65 2.08 -4.85 11.70
CA LYS A 65 3.47 -4.66 11.25
C LYS A 65 3.71 -5.23 9.86
N LEU A 66 4.93 -5.01 9.36
CA LEU A 66 5.53 -5.83 8.32
C LEU A 66 6.33 -7.00 8.90
N ASP A 67 6.30 -8.14 8.23
CA ASP A 67 7.24 -9.24 8.49
C ASP A 67 8.59 -9.05 7.75
N GLU A 68 9.46 -10.05 7.85
CA GLU A 68 10.78 -10.05 7.21
C GLU A 68 10.70 -10.05 5.66
N HIS A 69 9.60 -10.53 5.10
CA HIS A 69 9.32 -10.56 3.67
C HIS A 69 8.57 -9.32 3.17
N LYS A 70 8.30 -8.35 4.04
CA LYS A 70 7.55 -7.10 3.75
C LYS A 70 6.05 -7.32 3.51
N PHE A 71 5.48 -8.39 4.06
CA PHE A 71 4.05 -8.58 4.10
C PHE A 71 3.45 -7.94 5.33
N ILE A 72 2.27 -7.33 5.16
CA ILE A 72 1.45 -6.83 6.25
C ILE A 72 0.93 -8.04 7.03
N VAL A 73 1.02 -8.01 8.36
CA VAL A 73 0.57 -9.09 9.25
C VAL A 73 -0.41 -8.51 10.29
N PRO A 74 -1.61 -9.11 10.47
CA PRO A 74 -2.12 -10.36 9.86
C PRO A 74 -2.39 -10.27 8.35
N GLY A 75 -2.70 -9.09 7.82
CA GLY A 75 -2.76 -8.82 6.39
C GLY A 75 -3.85 -9.56 5.63
N LEU A 76 -3.68 -9.55 4.30
CA LEU A 76 -4.58 -10.21 3.35
C LEU A 76 -3.84 -11.05 2.31
N GLY A 77 -2.54 -11.34 2.51
CA GLY A 77 -1.69 -11.96 1.49
C GLY A 77 -1.44 -11.04 0.30
N ASP A 78 -1.10 -11.60 -0.87
CA ASP A 78 -0.99 -10.81 -2.10
C ASP A 78 -2.38 -10.46 -2.63
N PHE A 79 -2.75 -9.17 -2.58
CA PHE A 79 -4.05 -8.72 -3.08
C PHE A 79 -4.23 -9.02 -4.56
N GLY A 80 -3.19 -8.80 -5.37
CA GLY A 80 -3.26 -8.95 -6.82
C GLY A 80 -3.55 -10.39 -7.19
N ASP A 81 -2.79 -11.33 -6.65
CA ASP A 81 -2.97 -12.75 -6.92
C ASP A 81 -4.32 -13.28 -6.45
N ARG A 82 -4.79 -12.84 -5.28
CA ARG A 82 -6.10 -13.24 -4.75
C ARG A 82 -7.25 -12.63 -5.54
N TYR A 83 -7.12 -11.38 -5.97
CA TYR A 83 -8.18 -10.67 -6.68
C TYR A 83 -8.29 -11.11 -8.14
N TYR A 84 -7.15 -11.33 -8.82
CA TYR A 84 -7.10 -11.74 -10.22
C TYR A 84 -7.04 -13.26 -10.41
N GLY A 85 -6.84 -14.04 -9.34
CA GLY A 85 -6.77 -15.50 -9.39
C GLY A 85 -5.47 -16.03 -9.99
N THR A 86 -4.35 -15.34 -9.80
CA THR A 86 -3.03 -15.67 -10.40
C THR A 86 -2.06 -16.38 -9.45
N ALA A 87 -2.49 -16.72 -8.24
CA ALA A 87 -1.71 -17.46 -7.24
C ALA A 87 -1.18 -18.84 -7.67
N GLY A 88 -1.53 -19.32 -8.87
CA GLY A 88 -1.21 -20.65 -9.40
C GLY A 88 -0.11 -20.71 -10.47
N TYR A 89 0.64 -19.64 -10.71
CA TYR A 89 1.81 -19.68 -11.60
C TYR A 89 3.09 -19.98 -10.78
N ASP A 90 3.39 -21.28 -10.69
CA ASP A 90 4.57 -21.95 -10.12
C ASP A 90 4.77 -21.93 -8.59
N GLU A 91 4.95 -23.14 -8.08
CA GLU A 91 5.38 -23.49 -6.73
C GLU A 91 6.60 -22.64 -6.29
N GLY A 92 6.44 -21.84 -5.23
CA GLY A 92 7.60 -21.32 -4.48
C GLY A 92 7.69 -19.80 -4.26
N LEU A 93 6.68 -19.01 -4.61
CA LEU A 93 6.64 -17.59 -4.24
C LEU A 93 5.35 -17.31 -3.46
N TRP A 94 5.51 -16.80 -2.24
CA TRP A 94 4.50 -16.54 -1.20
C TRP A 94 4.08 -17.75 -0.35
N GLY A 95 4.66 -17.80 0.86
CA GLY A 95 4.13 -18.54 2.00
C GLY A 95 3.61 -19.94 1.69
N SER A 96 4.52 -20.90 1.63
CA SER A 96 4.23 -22.35 1.63
C SER A 96 3.45 -22.84 2.85
N ASP A 97 2.94 -21.94 3.68
CA ASP A 97 2.39 -22.28 4.99
C ASP A 97 0.86 -22.28 5.00
N GLY A 98 0.20 -21.93 3.90
CA GLY A 98 -1.23 -22.24 3.69
C GLY A 98 -2.13 -21.93 4.89
N LYS A 99 -1.81 -20.86 5.61
CA LYS A 99 -2.45 -20.41 6.84
C LYS A 99 -2.66 -18.91 6.78
#